data_AF-A0ABD5RY51-F1
#
_entry.id   AF-A0ABD5RY51-F1
#
_cell.length_a   1.000
_cell.length_b   1.000
_cell.length_c   1.000
_cell.angle_alpha   90.00
_cell.angle_beta   90.00
_cell.angle_gamma   90.00
#
_symmetry.space_group_name_H-M   'P 1'
#
loop_
_entity.id
_entity.type
_entity.pdbx_description
1 polymer ?
#
loop_
_entity_poly.entity_id
_entity_poly.type
_entity_poly.pdbx_seq_one_letter_code
_entity_poly.pdbx_strand_id
1 'polypeptide(L)'
;MTGRDEYYNRAKQEGYRARSAYKLKQIDEAESLFAPGDTVVDLGAAPGGWLQVASEAVGENGTVIGVDLQRIDALDADNVETVRGDMTHDRTREWLRER
;
A
#
# COMPACT_ATOMS: atom_id res chain seq x y z
N MET A 1 5.96 0.42 -30.15
CA MET A 1 5.57 0.95 -28.84
C MET A 1 5.98 -0.08 -27.79
N THR A 2 6.91 0.28 -26.93
CA THR A 2 7.58 -0.61 -25.96
C THR A 2 6.61 -1.03 -24.85
N GLY A 3 6.59 -2.29 -24.43
CA GLY A 3 5.75 -2.84 -23.34
C GLY A 3 5.91 -2.19 -21.95
N ARG A 4 6.62 -1.05 -21.86
CA ARG A 4 6.78 -0.21 -20.67
C ARG A 4 5.46 0.40 -20.19
N ASP A 5 4.48 0.54 -21.10
CA ASP A 5 3.25 1.30 -20.88
C ASP A 5 2.02 0.44 -20.57
N GLU A 6 2.09 -0.88 -20.75
CA GLU A 6 0.91 -1.74 -20.57
C GLU A 6 0.43 -1.74 -19.12
N TYR A 7 1.31 -2.04 -18.17
CA TYR A 7 0.98 -2.00 -16.74
C TYR A 7 0.67 -0.59 -16.23
N TYR A 8 1.20 0.45 -16.86
CA TYR A 8 0.85 1.82 -16.51
C TYR A 8 -0.58 2.14 -16.95
N ASN A 9 -0.92 1.84 -18.20
CA ASN A 9 -2.26 2.02 -18.74
C ASN A 9 -3.28 1.16 -18.00
N ARG A 10 -2.92 -0.08 -17.68
CA ARG A 10 -3.77 -1.00 -16.93
C ARG A 10 -4.01 -0.52 -15.50
N ALA A 11 -2.96 -0.09 -14.79
CA ALA A 11 -3.09 0.47 -13.45
C ALA A 11 -4.05 1.67 -13.45
N LYS A 12 -3.90 2.56 -14.44
CA LYS A 12 -4.78 3.71 -14.59
C LYS A 12 -6.24 3.32 -14.88
N GLN A 13 -6.47 2.30 -15.71
CA GLN A 13 -7.81 1.78 -16.01
C GLN A 13 -8.48 1.13 -14.80
N GLU A 14 -7.69 0.42 -13.98
CA GLU A 14 -8.15 -0.27 -12.77
C GLU A 14 -8.14 0.66 -11.52
N GLY A 15 -7.76 1.93 -11.66
CA GLY A 15 -7.75 2.89 -10.55
C GLY A 15 -6.56 2.79 -9.59
N TYR A 16 -5.55 1.96 -9.90
CA TYR A 16 -4.32 1.89 -9.12
C TYR A 16 -3.43 3.12 -9.37
N ARG A 17 -2.88 3.67 -8.29
CA ARG A 17 -2.02 4.87 -8.31
C ARG A 17 -0.63 4.65 -8.90
N ALA A 18 -0.18 3.41 -8.96
CA ALA A 18 1.12 3.06 -9.50
C ALA A 18 1.11 1.68 -10.13
N ARG A 19 1.90 1.51 -11.20
CA ARG A 19 2.14 0.20 -11.84
C ARG A 19 2.82 -0.81 -10.92
N SER A 20 3.39 -0.37 -9.80
CA SER A 20 3.97 -1.26 -8.77
C SER A 20 2.90 -2.09 -8.06
N ALA A 21 1.63 -1.68 -8.08
CA ALA A 21 0.51 -2.45 -7.53
C ALA A 21 0.50 -3.90 -8.08
N TYR A 22 0.69 -4.08 -9.39
CA TYR A 22 0.76 -5.41 -10.00
C TYR A 22 1.87 -6.29 -9.45
N LYS A 23 3.00 -5.72 -9.02
CA LYS A 23 4.08 -6.50 -8.43
C LYS A 23 3.64 -7.12 -7.11
N LEU A 24 3.00 -6.33 -6.24
CA LEU A 24 2.53 -6.84 -4.95
C LEU A 24 1.40 -7.85 -5.15
N LYS A 25 0.47 -7.56 -6.07
CA LYS A 25 -0.63 -8.47 -6.41
C LYS A 25 -0.11 -9.83 -6.92
N GLN A 26 0.89 -9.82 -7.79
CA GLN A 26 1.54 -11.06 -8.28
C GLN A 26 2.30 -11.81 -7.18
N ILE A 27 2.93 -11.10 -6.24
CA ILE A 27 3.60 -11.72 -5.09
C ILE A 27 2.57 -12.38 -4.18
N ASP A 28 1.48 -11.68 -3.86
CA ASP A 28 0.41 -12.21 -3.02
C ASP A 28 -0.28 -13.42 -3.66
N GLU A 29 -0.56 -13.36 -4.97
CA GLU A 29 -1.10 -14.50 -5.73
C GLU A 29 -0.18 -15.73 -5.70
N ALA A 30 1.14 -15.53 -5.71
CA ALA A 30 2.12 -16.61 -5.71
C ALA A 30 2.39 -17.19 -4.32
N GLU A 31 2.43 -16.33 -3.29
CA GLU A 31 2.94 -16.68 -1.96
C GLU A 31 1.86 -16.70 -0.88
N SER A 32 0.61 -16.30 -1.19
CA SER A 32 -0.45 -16.06 -0.20
C SER A 32 0.06 -15.17 0.93
N LEU A 33 0.60 -14.00 0.54
CA LEU A 33 1.32 -13.11 1.43
C LEU A 33 0.40 -12.52 2.51
N PHE A 34 -0.85 -12.23 2.15
CA PHE A 34 -1.84 -11.62 3.04
C PHE A 34 -2.96 -12.60 3.41
N ALA A 35 -3.42 -12.49 4.65
CA ALA A 35 -4.66 -13.10 5.11
C ALA A 35 -5.71 -12.01 5.44
N PRO A 36 -7.01 -12.33 5.31
CA PRO A 36 -8.07 -11.43 5.77
C PRO A 36 -7.91 -11.07 7.25
N GLY A 37 -7.98 -9.78 7.57
CA GLY A 37 -7.79 -9.27 8.94
C GLY A 37 -6.34 -8.95 9.32
N ASP A 38 -5.37 -9.15 8.44
CA ASP A 38 -3.98 -8.83 8.75
C ASP A 38 -3.76 -7.33 8.98
N THR A 39 -2.73 -7.03 9.79
CA THR A 39 -2.17 -5.69 9.94
C THR A 39 -0.89 -5.58 9.11
N VAL A 40 -0.88 -4.65 8.14
CA VAL A 40 0.22 -4.47 7.18
C VAL A 40 0.82 -3.08 7.33
N VAL A 41 2.14 -3.01 7.37
CA VAL A 41 2.88 -1.74 7.34
C VAL A 41 3.71 -1.65 6.05
N ASP A 42 3.44 -0.64 5.22
CA ASP A 42 4.15 -0.35 3.97
C ASP A 42 5.11 0.83 4.16
N LEU A 43 6.39 0.62 3.88
CA LEU A 43 7.47 1.61 4.08
C LEU A 43 7.95 2.15 2.74
N GLY A 44 7.97 3.47 2.60
CA GLY A 44 8.19 4.10 1.29
C GLY A 44 6.94 4.02 0.42
N ALA A 45 5.76 4.15 1.06
CA ALA A 45 4.47 3.84 0.46
C ALA A 45 4.00 4.83 -0.61
N ALA A 46 4.58 6.03 -0.75
CA ALA A 46 4.11 7.01 -1.73
C ALA A 46 4.30 6.50 -3.17
N PRO A 47 3.28 6.60 -4.06
CA PRO A 47 2.02 7.36 -3.93
C PRO A 47 0.82 6.57 -3.38
N GLY A 48 1.00 5.33 -2.91
CA GLY A 48 -0.02 4.50 -2.26
C GLY A 48 -0.50 3.31 -3.09
N GLY A 49 0.23 2.91 -4.14
CA GLY A 49 -0.19 1.78 -5.00
C GLY A 49 -0.17 0.42 -4.29
N TRP A 50 0.77 0.20 -3.36
CA TRP A 50 0.83 -1.02 -2.55
C TRP A 50 -0.20 -1.00 -1.42
N LEU A 51 -0.48 0.18 -0.84
CA LEU A 51 -1.57 0.36 0.12
C LEU A 51 -2.93 -0.07 -0.43
N GLN A 52 -3.23 0.24 -1.71
CA GLN A 52 -4.47 -0.21 -2.37
C GLN A 52 -4.56 -1.74 -2.40
N VAL A 53 -3.49 -2.40 -2.86
CA VAL A 53 -3.46 -3.86 -2.98
C VAL A 53 -3.54 -4.54 -1.61
N ALA A 54 -2.79 -4.04 -0.62
CA ALA A 54 -2.83 -4.58 0.73
C ALA A 54 -4.24 -4.41 1.33
N SER A 55 -4.86 -3.23 1.17
CA SER A 55 -6.22 -2.94 1.68
C SER A 55 -7.27 -3.88 1.08
N GLU A 56 -7.21 -4.11 -0.23
CA GLU A 56 -8.07 -5.06 -0.94
C GLU A 56 -7.87 -6.49 -0.40
N ALA A 57 -6.62 -6.90 -0.15
CA ALA A 57 -6.28 -8.27 0.25
C ALA A 57 -6.66 -8.58 1.70
N VAL A 58 -6.38 -7.67 2.64
CA VAL A 58 -6.71 -7.87 4.07
C VAL A 58 -8.19 -7.65 4.38
N GLY A 59 -8.90 -6.93 3.51
CA GLY A 59 -10.33 -6.65 3.63
C GLY A 59 -10.69 -5.67 4.76
N GLU A 60 -11.99 -5.46 4.96
CA GLU A 60 -12.55 -4.42 5.85
C GLU A 60 -12.12 -4.55 7.32
N ASN A 61 -11.81 -5.76 7.77
CA ASN A 61 -11.39 -6.04 9.15
C ASN A 61 -9.86 -5.97 9.33
N GLY A 62 -9.09 -5.84 8.25
CA GLY A 62 -7.65 -5.66 8.33
C GLY A 62 -7.27 -4.21 8.59
N THR A 63 -5.97 -3.95 8.74
CA THR A 63 -5.44 -2.60 8.96
C THR A 63 -4.21 -2.40 8.10
N VAL A 64 -4.17 -1.33 7.32
CA VAL A 64 -3.04 -1.03 6.43
C VAL A 64 -2.48 0.34 6.78
N ILE A 65 -1.18 0.39 7.03
CA ILE A 65 -0.51 1.62 7.47
C ILE A 65 0.62 1.96 6.50
N GLY A 66 0.53 3.13 5.87
CA GLY A 66 1.57 3.67 5.00
C GLY A 66 2.49 4.65 5.70
N VAL A 67 3.81 4.44 5.59
CA VAL A 67 4.83 5.36 6.09
C VAL A 67 5.67 5.88 4.92
N ASP A 68 5.72 7.19 4.75
CA ASP A 68 6.61 7.81 3.75
C ASP A 68 7.05 9.20 4.20
N LEU A 69 8.19 9.66 3.69
CA LEU A 69 8.65 11.05 3.87
C LEU A 69 7.76 12.04 3.09
N GLN A 70 7.15 11.57 2.01
CA GLN A 70 6.22 12.30 1.16
C GLN A 70 4.79 12.15 1.67
N ARG A 71 3.94 13.13 1.33
CA ARG A 71 2.52 13.04 1.60
C ARG A 71 1.89 12.03 0.64
N ILE A 72 1.05 11.15 1.17
CA ILE A 72 0.19 10.26 0.39
C ILE A 72 -1.21 10.88 0.38
N ASP A 73 -1.83 11.00 -0.79
CA ASP A 73 -3.20 11.48 -0.89
C ASP A 73 -4.18 10.46 -0.28
N ALA A 74 -5.30 10.93 0.28
CA ALA A 74 -6.30 10.05 0.89
C ALA A 74 -6.78 8.99 -0.11
N LEU A 75 -6.73 7.73 0.30
CA LEU A 75 -7.23 6.59 -0.48
C LEU A 75 -8.73 6.40 -0.18
N ASP A 76 -9.46 5.85 -1.14
CA ASP A 76 -10.88 5.51 -0.97
C ASP A 76 -10.98 4.14 -0.27
N ALA A 77 -10.48 4.07 0.97
CA ALA A 77 -10.41 2.87 1.78
C ALA A 77 -10.40 3.23 3.28
N ASP A 78 -11.37 2.74 4.03
CA ASP A 78 -11.56 3.07 5.44
C ASP A 78 -10.51 2.40 6.36
N ASN A 79 -9.91 1.31 5.92
CA ASN A 79 -8.91 0.53 6.66
C ASN A 79 -7.45 0.99 6.42
N VAL A 80 -7.25 2.12 5.72
CA VAL A 80 -5.91 2.64 5.40
C VAL A 80 -5.62 3.91 6.19
N GLU A 81 -4.55 3.85 7.00
CA GLU A 81 -3.97 5.02 7.65
C GLU A 81 -2.62 5.36 7.02
N THR A 82 -2.27 6.65 6.99
CA THR A 82 -0.95 7.07 6.50
C THR A 82 -0.31 8.06 7.46
N VAL A 83 1.00 7.94 7.62
CA VAL A 83 1.82 8.87 8.38
C VAL A 83 2.95 9.39 7.51
N ARG A 84 3.07 10.71 7.46
CA ARG A 84 4.25 11.36 6.88
C ARG A 84 5.36 11.33 7.92
N GLY A 85 6.25 10.35 7.79
CA GLY A 85 7.26 10.06 8.80
C GLY A 85 8.48 9.37 8.20
N ASP A 86 9.57 9.46 8.95
CA ASP A 86 10.77 8.68 8.69
C ASP A 86 10.77 7.51 9.67
N MET A 87 10.80 6.28 9.15
CA MET A 87 10.78 5.06 9.97
C MET A 87 12.00 4.94 10.90
N THR A 88 13.10 5.64 10.61
CA THR A 88 14.28 5.63 11.48
C THR A 88 14.11 6.47 12.75
N HIS A 89 13.18 7.44 12.77
CA HIS A 89 12.90 8.25 13.95
C HIS A 89 12.03 7.51 14.97
N ASP A 90 12.34 7.65 16.27
CA ASP A 90 11.58 7.02 17.36
C ASP A 90 10.11 7.41 17.34
N ARG A 91 9.80 8.69 17.11
CA ARG A 91 8.42 9.19 17.03
C ARG A 91 7.53 8.40 16.05
N THR A 92 8.08 8.00 14.90
CA THR A 92 7.33 7.26 13.87
C THR A 92 7.11 5.83 14.33
N ARG A 93 8.13 5.22 14.95
CA ARG A 93 8.07 3.85 15.49
C ARG A 93 7.13 3.75 16.70
N GLU A 94 7.12 4.76 17.56
CA GLU A 94 6.19 4.86 18.70
C GLU A 94 4.75 5.01 18.20
N TRP A 95 4.49 5.93 17.27
CA TRP A 95 3.17 6.10 16.67
C TRP A 95 2.64 4.82 16.00
N LEU A 96 3.50 4.04 15.35
CA LEU A 96 3.12 2.76 14.74
C LEU A 96 2.79 1.67 15.77
N ARG A 97 3.44 1.66 16.94
CA ARG A 97 3.21 0.64 17.98
C ARG A 97 1.87 0.81 18.69
N GLU A 98 1.24 1.97 18.56
CA GLU A 98 -0.04 2.30 19.18
C GLU A 98 -1.24 1.92 18.31
N ARG A 99 -1.01 1.30 17.14
CA ARG A 99 -2.04 0.90 16.17
C ARG A 99 -2.32 -0.58 16.19
#